data_AF-A0A1H8AC56-F1
#
_entry.id   AF-A0A1H8AC56-F1
#
_cell.length_a   1.000
_cell.length_b   1.000
_cell.length_c   1.000
_cell.angle_alpha   90.00
_cell.angle_beta   90.00
_cell.angle_gamma   90.00
#
_symmetry.space_group_name_H-M   'P 1'
#
loop_
_entity.id
_entity.type
_entity.pdbx_description
1 polymer ?
#
loop_
_entity_poly.entity_id
_entity_poly.type
_entity_poly.pdbx_seq_one_letter_code
_entity_poly.pdbx_strand_id
1 'polypeptide(L)' 'RCPMDAIISAKKQVHIIEQDKCIRCGACFAACPPQFSAITKLVGEAVPPPPPEGQRDVVKKGKEATA' A
#
# COMPACT_ATOMS: atom_id res chain seq x y z
N ARG A 1 -9.46 7.44 -0.55
CA ARG A 1 -9.44 8.33 0.64
C ARG A 1 -9.67 7.48 1.88
N CYS A 2 -8.83 7.58 2.92
CA CYS A 2 -9.00 6.83 4.16
C CYS A 2 -9.74 7.71 5.19
N PRO A 3 -10.76 7.21 5.91
CA PRO A 3 -11.45 7.97 6.94
C PRO A 3 -10.60 8.23 8.19
N MET A 4 -9.65 7.34 8.49
CA MET A 4 -8.76 7.42 9.66
C MET A 4 -7.38 7.98 9.33
N ASP A 5 -7.21 8.51 8.11
CA ASP A 5 -5.91 8.97 7.58
C ASP A 5 -4.77 7.94 7.77
N ALA A 6 -5.10 6.64 7.72
CA ALA A 6 -4.17 5.55 7.97
C ALA A 6 -3.25 5.25 6.76
N ILE A 7 -3.20 6.12 5.75
CA ILE A 7 -2.42 5.88 4.52
C ILE A 7 -1.31 6.92 4.44
N ILE A 8 -0.08 6.49 4.68
CA ILE A 8 1.10 7.32 4.52
C ILE A 8 1.40 7.44 3.03
N SER A 9 1.17 8.64 2.49
CA SER A 9 1.43 8.98 1.09
C SER A 9 2.55 10.01 1.04
N ALA A 10 3.72 9.64 0.53
CA ALA A 10 4.86 10.54 0.39
C ALA A 10 5.32 10.63 -1.07
N LYS A 11 5.84 11.80 -1.45
CA LYS A 11 6.31 12.05 -2.82
C LYS A 11 7.40 11.04 -3.18
N LYS A 12 7.27 10.38 -4.34
CA LYS A 12 8.19 9.32 -4.81
C LYS A 12 8.30 8.08 -3.91
N GLN A 13 7.40 7.90 -2.94
CA GLN A 13 7.42 6.74 -2.05
C GLN A 13 6.21 5.84 -2.25
N VAL A 14 6.37 4.56 -1.91
CA VAL A 14 5.26 3.61 -1.90
C VAL A 14 4.25 4.06 -0.84
N HIS A 15 2.96 3.99 -1.17
CA HIS A 15 1.92 4.32 -0.20
C HIS A 15 1.83 3.18 0.81
N ILE A 16 1.93 3.49 2.10
CA ILE A 16 1.96 2.50 3.16
C ILE A 16 0.71 2.65 4.02
N ILE A 17 0.00 1.56 4.20
CA ILE A 17 -1.14 1.50 5.10
C ILE A 17 -0.59 1.23 6.50
N GLU A 18 -0.79 2.18 7.41
CA GLU A 18 -0.47 2.02 8.81
C GLU A 18 -1.56 1.15 9.46
N GLN A 19 -1.24 -0.13 9.64
CA GLN A 19 -2.24 -1.13 10.02
C GLN A 19 -2.71 -1.01 11.47
N ASP A 20 -1.97 -0.26 12.29
CA ASP A 20 -2.37 0.13 13.66
C ASP A 20 -3.62 1.03 13.66
N LYS A 21 -3.64 2.03 12.76
CA LYS A 21 -4.79 2.93 12.56
C LYS A 21 -5.86 2.37 11.61
N CYS A 22 -5.56 1.27 10.93
CA CYS A 22 -6.43 0.70 9.91
C CYS A 22 -7.62 -0.05 10.53
N ILE A 23 -8.81 0.55 10.44
CA ILE A 23 -10.08 -0.07 10.87
C ILE A 23 -10.64 -1.08 9.85
N ARG A 24 -9.86 -1.46 8.83
CA ARG A 24 -10.26 -2.41 7.77
C ARG A 24 -11.56 -2.03 7.03
N CYS A 25 -11.82 -0.71 6.88
CA CYS A 25 -13.03 -0.21 6.22
C CYS A 25 -13.17 -0.59 4.73
N GLY A 26 -12.07 -0.99 4.06
CA GLY A 26 -12.10 -1.40 2.65
C GLY A 26 -12.19 -0.25 1.64
N ALA A 27 -12.24 1.01 2.08
CA ALA A 27 -12.34 2.16 1.19
C ALA A 27 -11.13 2.33 0.25
N CYS A 28 -9.92 2.00 0.73
CA CYS A 28 -8.72 2.04 -0.10
C CYS A 28 -8.76 1.00 -1.22
N PHE A 29 -9.26 -0.21 -0.93
CA PHE A 29 -9.39 -1.30 -1.90
C PHE A 29 -10.35 -0.93 -3.03
N ALA A 30 -11.54 -0.41 -2.69
CA ALA A 30 -12.52 0.03 -3.68
C ALA A 30 -12.05 1.23 -4.51
N ALA A 31 -11.24 2.11 -3.92
CA ALA A 31 -10.68 3.27 -4.61
C ALA A 31 -9.44 2.92 -5.46
N CYS A 32 -8.84 1.75 -5.29
CA CYS A 32 -7.63 1.38 -6.02
C CYS A 32 -8.01 0.95 -7.44
N PRO A 33 -7.44 1.59 -8.48
CA PRO A 33 -7.67 1.15 -9.85
C PRO A 33 -7.19 -0.30 -10.04
N PRO A 34 -7.91 -1.12 -10.83
CA PRO A 34 -7.54 -2.52 -11.05
C PRO A 34 -6.16 -2.67 -11.72
N GLN A 35 -5.77 -1.69 -12.53
CA GLN A 35 -4.44 -1.60 -13.18
C GLN A 35 -3.26 -1.55 -12.21
N PHE A 36 -3.45 -1.07 -10.97
CA PHE A 36 -2.39 -1.04 -9.96
C PHE A 36 -2.52 -2.20 -8.97
N SER A 37 -3.76 -2.62 -8.63
CA SER A 37 -4.04 -3.66 -7.63
C SER A 37 -3.08 -3.61 -6.42
N ALA A 38 -2.85 -2.41 -5.91
CA ALA A 38 -1.80 -2.15 -4.91
C ALA A 38 -2.20 -2.61 -3.50
N ILE A 39 -3.43 -3.08 -3.32
CA ILE A 39 -3.99 -3.42 -2.01
C ILE A 39 -4.57 -4.83 -2.09
N THR A 40 -4.06 -5.72 -1.26
CA THR A 40 -4.53 -7.10 -1.13
C THR A 40 -5.12 -7.30 0.26
N LYS A 41 -6.33 -7.86 0.33
CA LYS A 41 -6.91 -8.30 1.61
C LYS A 41 -6.28 -9.64 2.00
N LEU A 42 -5.54 -9.64 3.11
CA LEU A 42 -5.13 -10.86 3.79
C LEU A 42 -6.18 -11.18 4.87
N VAL A 43 -6.71 -12.41 4.87
CA VAL A 43 -7.68 -12.88 5.86
C VAL A 43 -7.03 -14.04 6.60
N GLY A 44 -6.79 -13.88 7.90
CA GLY A 44 -6.24 -14.95 8.76
C GLY A 44 -4.73 -14.91 9.04
N GLU A 45 -3.98 -13.98 8.45
CA GLU A 45 -2.54 -13.81 8.69
C GLU A 45 -2.27 -12.56 9.54
N ALA A 46 -1.25 -12.62 10.41
CA ALA A 46 -0.75 -11.46 11.14
C ALA A 46 -0.24 -10.40 10.15
N VAL A 47 -0.57 -9.14 10.40
CA VAL A 47 -0.11 -8.04 9.56
C VAL A 47 1.43 -8.05 9.54
N PRO A 48 2.07 -8.13 8.35
CA PRO A 48 3.52 -8.07 8.27
C PRO A 48 4.02 -6.72 8.78
N PRO A 49 5.11 -6.69 9.57
CA PRO A 49 5.64 -5.45 10.11
C PRO A 49 6.01 -4.48 8.97
N PRO A 50 5.74 -3.17 9.12
CA PRO A 50 6.01 -2.20 8.09
C PRO A 50 7.50 -2.19 7.72
N PRO A 51 7.86 -2.09 6.44
CA PRO A 51 9.25 -2.05 6.01
C PRO A 51 9.98 -0.83 6.58
N PRO A 52 11.28 -0.96 6.93
CA PRO A 52 12.06 0.11 7.53
C PRO A 52 12.18 1.34 6.61
N GLU A 53 12.21 2.53 7.21
CA GLU A 53 12.07 3.83 6.54
C GLU A 53 13.08 4.08 5.40
N GLY A 54 14.26 3.44 5.44
CA GLY A 54 15.32 3.58 4.44
C GLY A 54 15.05 2.96 3.07
N GLN A 55 14.01 2.12 2.90
CA GLN A 55 13.68 1.45 1.62
C GLN A 55 12.33 1.87 1.03
N ARG A 56 11.74 2.95 1.54
CA ARG A 56 10.42 3.45 1.09
C ARG A 56 10.45 4.19 -0.24
N ASP A 57 11.65 4.50 -0.76
CA ASP A 57 11.80 5.21 -2.04
C ASP A 57 11.44 4.28 -3.21
N VAL A 58 10.52 4.72 -4.06
CA VAL A 58 10.14 4.00 -5.27
C VAL A 58 11.30 4.14 -6.25
N VAL A 59 12.28 3.24 -6.14
CA VAL A 59 13.23 3.00 -7.23
C VAL A 59 12.39 2.49 -8.39
N LYS A 60 12.27 3.32 -9.44
CA LYS A 60 11.67 2.92 -10.71
C LYS A 60 12.53 1.79 -11.30
N LYS A 61 12.30 0.54 -10.91
CA LYS A 61 12.85 -0.61 -11.63
C LYS A 61 12.10 -0.64 -12.96
N GLY A 62 12.80 -0.23 -14.01
CA GLY A 62 12.24 -0.09 -15.34
C GLY A 62 11.60 -1.40 -15.81
N LYS A 63 10.42 -1.25 -16.41
CA LYS A 63 10.03 -1.91 -17.67
C LYS A 63 10.48 -3.38 -17.78
N GLU A 64 9.75 -4.30 -17.15
CA GLU A 64 9.69 -5.67 -17.65
C GLU A 64 8.66 -5.70 -18.78
N ALA A 65 9.17 -5.43 -19.99
CA ALA A 65 8.55 -5.83 -21.24
C ALA A 65 9.00 -7.27 -21.52
N THR A 66 8.07 -8.24 -21.55
CA THR A 66 8.24 -9.63 -22.06
C THR A 66 7.00 -10.42 -21.61
N ALA A 67 6.20 -11.08 -22.44
CA ALA A 67 6.22 -11.33 -23.88
C ALA A 67 4.77 -11.50 -24.38
#